data_AF-A0A6N9TRQ7-F1
#
_entry.id   AF-A0A6N9TRQ7-F1
#
_cell.length_a   1.000
_cell.length_b   1.000
_cell.length_c   1.000
_cell.angle_alpha   90.00
_cell.angle_beta   90.00
_cell.angle_gamma   90.00
#
_symmetry.space_group_name_H-M   'P 1'
#
loop_
_entity.id
_entity.type
_entity.pdbx_description
1 polymer ?
#
loop_
_entity_poly.entity_id
_entity_poly.type
_entity_poly.pdbx_seq_one_letter_code
_entity_poly.pdbx_strand_id
1 'polypeptide(L)' 'PLGHETHYAYDAAGRLVRKTDPEGRTLRFAYDAAGRLTSRRCPDGTNATFAYDGTGRLVHAENAAIAYDF' A
#
# COMPACT_ATOMS: atom_id res chain seq x y z
N PRO A 1 -21.98 5.23 20.19
CA PRO A 1 -21.56 4.36 19.06
C PRO A 1 -20.05 4.48 18.84
N LEU A 2 -19.30 3.42 19.12
CA LEU A 2 -17.91 3.31 18.69
C LEU A 2 -17.96 3.18 17.16
N GLY A 3 -17.64 4.25 16.44
CA GLY A 3 -17.75 4.30 14.98
C GLY A 3 -16.89 3.21 14.34
N HIS A 4 -17.50 2.11 13.95
CA HIS A 4 -16.86 1.01 13.22
C HIS A 4 -16.73 1.35 11.73
N GLU A 5 -16.34 2.58 11.41
CA GLU A 5 -16.25 3.04 10.03
C GLU A 5 -14.87 2.76 9.46
N THR A 6 -14.84 2.10 8.30
CA THR A 6 -13.61 1.97 7.51
C THR A 6 -13.62 3.02 6.42
N HIS A 7 -12.60 3.87 6.38
CA HIS A 7 -12.47 4.91 5.36
C HIS A 7 -11.60 4.44 4.21
N TYR A 8 -12.07 4.67 2.99
CA TYR A 8 -11.37 4.37 1.75
C TYR A 8 -11.12 5.67 0.99
N ALA A 9 -9.92 5.82 0.44
CA ALA A 9 -9.59 6.91 -0.47
C ALA A 9 -9.05 6.35 -1.78
N TYR A 10 -9.48 6.95 -2.88
CA TYR A 10 -9.15 6.52 -4.24
C TYR A 10 -8.47 7.66 -5.00
N ASP A 11 -7.62 7.32 -5.95
CA ASP A 11 -7.11 8.30 -6.93
C ASP A 11 -8.15 8.59 -8.03
N ALA A 12 -7.80 9.49 -8.95
CA ALA A 12 -8.66 9.88 -10.07
C ALA A 12 -8.97 8.71 -11.04
N ALA A 13 -8.17 7.64 -11.02
CA ALA A 13 -8.40 6.43 -11.80
C ALA A 13 -9.26 5.40 -11.04
N GLY A 14 -9.76 5.74 -9.85
CA GLY A 14 -10.57 4.85 -9.01
C GLY A 14 -9.76 3.76 -8.29
N ARG A 15 -8.43 3.89 -8.21
CA ARG A 15 -7.56 2.92 -7.53
C ARG A 15 -7.43 3.28 -6.06
N LEU A 16 -7.51 2.29 -5.18
CA LEU A 16 -7.45 2.50 -3.72
C LEU A 16 -6.05 2.96 -3.30
N VAL A 17 -5.90 4.18 -2.79
CA VAL A 17 -4.61 4.71 -2.30
C VAL A 17 -4.48 4.70 -0.78
N ARG A 18 -5.61 4.62 -0.07
CA ARG A 18 -5.61 4.57 1.41
C ARG A 18 -6.82 3.81 1.94
N LYS A 19 -6.59 2.94 2.92
CA LYS A 19 -7.64 2.32 3.74
C LYS A 19 -7.32 2.57 5.21
N THR A 20 -8.29 3.05 5.98
CA THR A 20 -8.16 3.26 7.42
C THR A 20 -9.23 2.46 8.14
N ASP A 21 -8.83 1.53 9.01
CA ASP A 21 -9.76 0.76 9.83
C ASP A 21 -10.34 1.60 10.99
N PRO A 22 -11.37 1.12 11.71
CA PRO A 22 -11.96 1.83 12.84
C PRO A 22 -10.97 2.10 13.97
N GLU A 23 -9.93 1.28 14.10
CA GLU A 23 -8.86 1.44 15.08
C GLU A 23 -7.81 2.49 14.63
N GLY A 24 -8.02 3.16 13.50
CA GLY A 24 -7.15 4.21 12.96
C GLY A 24 -5.93 3.69 12.20
N ARG A 25 -5.78 2.37 12.05
CA ARG A 25 -4.66 1.77 11.33
C ARG A 25 -4.83 2.02 9.84
N THR A 26 -3.78 2.58 9.23
CA THR A 26 -3.82 3.02 7.84
C THR A 26 -2.92 2.16 6.94
N LEU A 27 -3.52 1.54 5.92
CA LEU A 27 -2.83 0.98 4.76
C LEU A 27 -2.70 2.05 3.67
N ARG A 28 -1.56 2.09 2.99
CA ARG A 28 -1.32 2.99 1.85
C ARG A 28 -0.81 2.21 0.65
N PHE A 29 -1.25 2.62 -0.53
CA PHE A 29 -0.89 1.99 -1.79
C PHE A 29 -0.42 3.06 -2.77
N ALA A 30 0.60 2.75 -3.57
CA ALA A 30 1.05 3.57 -4.67
C ALA A 30 1.06 2.75 -5.96
N TYR A 31 0.79 3.43 -7.07
CA TYR A 31 0.71 2.83 -8.39
C TYR A 31 1.54 3.63 -9.39
N ASP A 32 2.06 2.95 -10.40
CA ASP A 32 2.64 3.62 -11.56
C ASP A 32 1.56 4.14 -12.54
N ALA A 33 2.01 4.80 -13.60
CA ALA A 33 1.15 5.30 -14.66
C ALA A 33 0.38 4.20 -15.41
N ALA A 34 0.87 2.96 -15.37
CA ALA A 34 0.25 1.81 -16.02
C ALA A 34 -0.78 1.08 -15.12
N GLY A 35 -0.99 1.53 -13.88
CA GLY A 35 -1.92 0.85 -12.97
C GLY A 35 -1.31 -0.21 -12.08
N ARG A 36 0.01 -0.42 -12.13
CA ARG A 36 0.68 -1.48 -11.38
C ARG A 36 1.07 -0.99 -10.00
N LEU A 37 0.85 -1.82 -8.98
CA LEU A 37 1.18 -1.49 -7.60
C LEU A 37 2.70 -1.39 -7.43
N THR A 38 3.21 -0.25 -6.99
CA THR A 38 4.65 -0.04 -6.77
C THR A 38 5.02 -0.03 -5.29
N SER A 39 4.07 0.24 -4.40
CA SER A 39 4.28 0.25 -2.95
C SER A 39 3.03 -0.11 -2.19
N ARG A 40 3.19 -0.90 -1.12
CA ARG A 40 2.18 -1.14 -0.09
C ARG A 40 2.81 -0.95 1.28
N ARG A 41 2.36 0.07 2.00
CA ARG A 41 2.78 0.37 3.36
C ARG A 41 1.70 -0.01 4.36
N CYS A 42 2.09 -0.83 5.33
CA CYS A 42 1.22 -1.29 6.39
C CYS A 42 1.35 -0.41 7.65
N PRO A 43 0.35 -0.46 8.56
CA PRO A 43 0.36 0.31 9.80
C PRO A 43 1.48 -0.10 10.76
N ASP A 44 1.89 -1.36 10.71
CA ASP A 44 2.96 -1.92 11.53
C ASP A 44 4.36 -1.44 11.09
N GLY A 45 4.46 -0.69 9.99
CA GLY A 45 5.72 -0.22 9.43
C GLY A 45 6.31 -1.14 8.37
N THR A 46 5.73 -2.33 8.15
CA THR A 46 6.12 -3.18 7.03
C THR A 46 5.81 -2.49 5.71
N ASN A 47 6.70 -2.66 4.74
CA ASN A 47 6.56 -2.05 3.42
C ASN A 47 6.97 -3.04 2.34
N ALA A 48 6.11 -3.22 1.34
CA ALA A 48 6.43 -3.98 0.15
C ALA A 48 6.60 -3.02 -1.04
N THR A 49 7.69 -3.15 -1.79
CA THR A 49 7.92 -2.38 -3.03
C THR A 49 8.05 -3.31 -4.23
N PHE A 50 7.61 -2.82 -5.37
CA PHE A 50 7.59 -3.58 -6.62
C PHE A 50 8.08 -2.70 -7.77
N ALA A 51 8.93 -3.26 -8.62
CA ALA A 51 9.34 -2.62 -9.87
C ALA A 51 9.09 -3.57 -11.05
N TYR A 52 8.72 -2.96 -12.16
CA TYR A 52 8.38 -3.66 -13.39
C TYR A 52 9.18 -3.10 -14.55
N ASP A 53 9.53 -3.95 -15.51
CA ASP A 53 10.12 -3.50 -16.76
C ASP A 53 9.07 -2.88 -17.70
N GLY A 54 9.55 -2.40 -18.85
CA GLY A 54 8.72 -1.78 -19.88
C GLY A 54 7.70 -2.73 -20.53
N THR A 55 7.82 -4.04 -20.34
CA THR A 55 6.88 -5.04 -20.89
C THR A 55 5.81 -5.48 -19.91
N GLY A 56 5.85 -4.99 -18.66
CA GLY A 56 4.90 -5.44 -17.64
C GLY A 56 5.47 -6.41 -16.63
N ARG A 57 6.68 -6.95 -16.85
CA ARG A 57 7.21 -8.02 -16.02
C ARG A 57 7.78 -7.48 -14.73
N LEU A 58 7.44 -8.13 -13.61
CA LEU A 58 8.04 -7.83 -12.31
C LEU A 58 9.54 -8.16 -12.33
N VAL A 59 10.37 -7.17 -12.04
CA VAL A 59 11.83 -7.29 -11.99
C VAL A 59 12.39 -7.10 -10.59
N HIS A 60 11.60 -6.52 -9.68
CA HIS A 60 11.96 -6.36 -8.27
C HIS A 60 10.74 -6.53 -7.39
N ALA A 61 10.89 -7.29 -6.32
CA ALA A 61 9.96 -7.34 -5.21
C ALA A 61 10.75 -7.41 -3.92
N GLU A 62 10.52 -6.44 -3.05
CA GLU A 62 11.15 -6.39 -1.74
C GLU A 62 10.08 -6.22 -0.69
N ASN A 63 10.17 -7.01 0.37
CA ASN A 63 9.34 -6.85 1.55
C ASN A 63 10.26 -6.46 2.71
N ALA A 64 10.31 -5.16 3.00
CA ALA A 64 10.97 -4.67 4.18
C ALA A 64 10.08 -4.99 5.40
N ALA A 65 10.48 -6.02 6.14
CA ALA A 65 9.95 -6.25 7.48
C ALA A 65 10.49 -5.16 8.43
N ILE A 66 9.76 -4.92 9.51
CA ILE A 66 10.22 -4.06 10.61
C ILE A 66 11.57 -4.61 11.08
N ALA A 67 12.63 -3.82 10.99
CA ALA A 67 13.83 -4.07 11.77
C ALA A 67 13.47 -3.77 13.23
N TYR A 68 13.12 -4.82 13.99
CA TYR A 68 13.20 -4.72 15.43
C TYR A 68 14.70 -4.79 15.77
N ASP A 69 15.32 -3.65 16.06
CA ASP A 69 16.54 -3.66 16.86
C ASP A 69 16.14 -4.20 18.25
N PHE A 70 16.57 -5.43 18.56
CA PHE A 70 16.49 -6.02 19.89
C PHE A 70 17.77 -5.72 20.67
#